data_AF-A0A8C6YM35-F1
#
_entry.id   AF-A0A8C6YM35-F1
#
_cell.length_a   1.000
_cell.length_b   1.000
_cell.length_c   1.000
_cell.angle_alpha   90.00
_cell.angle_beta   90.00
_cell.angle_gamma   90.00
#
_symmetry.space_group_name_H-M   'P 1'
#
loop_
_entity.id
_entity.type
_entity.pdbx_description
1 polymer ?
#
loop_
_entity_poly.entity_id
_entity_poly.type
_entity_poly.pdbx_seq_one_letter_code
_entity_poly.pdbx_strand_id
1 'polypeptide(L)'
;MASLFPDGILFDGIVYRILPGGYAVIGAAALTGAVSHTVSTAVICFELTGQISHILPMMVAVILANMVAQSLPTPSRPEEPNGPTGPLKQGPEPMGTQQSSGMVTSGMHQAYHHG
;
A
#
# COMPACT_ATOMS: atom_id res chain seq x y z
N MET A 1 -0.85 21.14 -21.47
CA MET A 1 -0.09 20.33 -22.45
C MET A 1 -0.77 20.31 -23.81
N ALA A 2 -1.99 19.77 -23.96
CA ALA A 2 -2.70 19.80 -25.25
C ALA A 2 -2.98 21.23 -25.79
N SER A 3 -3.13 22.23 -24.92
CA SER A 3 -3.26 23.64 -25.31
C SER A 3 -1.95 24.32 -25.69
N LEU A 4 -0.80 23.76 -25.28
CA LEU A 4 0.53 24.33 -25.53
C LEU A 4 1.15 23.75 -26.80
N PHE A 5 0.77 22.52 -27.18
CA PHE A 5 1.22 21.84 -28.38
C PHE A 5 -0.01 21.33 -29.16
N PRO A 6 -0.72 22.23 -29.89
CA PRO A 6 -1.98 21.89 -30.55
C PRO A 6 -1.80 20.87 -31.70
N ASP A 7 -0.68 20.96 -32.42
CA ASP A 7 -0.36 20.00 -33.49
C ASP A 7 0.21 18.68 -32.95
N GLY A 8 0.64 18.64 -31.68
CA GLY A 8 1.31 17.51 -31.05
C GLY A 8 2.82 17.72 -30.90
N ILE A 9 3.52 16.68 -30.45
CA ILE A 9 4.97 16.69 -30.27
C ILE A 9 5.61 16.06 -31.50
N LEU A 10 6.50 16.80 -32.16
CA LEU A 10 7.22 16.35 -33.34
C LEU A 10 8.45 15.55 -32.89
N PHE A 11 8.48 14.26 -33.20
CA PHE A 11 9.60 13.38 -32.88
C PHE A 11 9.92 12.53 -34.10
N ASP A 12 11.16 12.65 -34.59
CA ASP A 12 11.67 11.92 -35.76
C ASP A 12 10.81 12.06 -37.03
N GLY A 13 10.31 13.26 -37.31
CA GLY A 13 9.44 13.53 -38.47
C GLY A 13 7.99 13.03 -38.34
N ILE A 14 7.64 12.37 -37.24
CA ILE A 14 6.28 11.91 -36.94
C ILE A 14 5.65 12.82 -35.88
N VAL A 15 4.39 13.20 -36.10
CA VAL A 15 3.61 14.05 -35.20
C VAL A 15 2.83 13.18 -34.21
N TYR A 16 3.22 13.20 -32.94
CA TYR A 16 2.54 12.49 -31.86
C TYR A 16 1.50 13.39 -31.20
N ARG A 17 0.21 13.05 -31.35
CA ARG A 17 -0.86 13.78 -30.66
C ARG A 17 -0.86 13.45 -29.17
N ILE A 18 -0.95 14.48 -28.35
CA ILE A 18 -1.11 14.35 -26.90
C ILE A 18 -2.53 13.88 -26.61
N LEU A 19 -2.68 12.76 -25.90
CA LEU A 19 -3.98 12.28 -25.41
C LEU A 19 -4.20 12.76 -23.98
N PRO A 20 -4.89 13.90 -23.76
CA PRO A 20 -5.06 14.46 -22.41
C PRO A 20 -5.79 13.52 -21.45
N GLY A 21 -6.66 12.64 -21.97
CA GLY A 21 -7.39 11.64 -21.17
C GLY A 21 -6.47 10.67 -20.42
N GLY A 22 -5.38 10.20 -21.03
CA GLY A 22 -4.45 9.28 -20.38
C GLY A 22 -3.75 9.92 -19.18
N TYR A 23 -3.32 11.17 -19.32
CA TYR A 23 -2.71 11.93 -18.23
C TYR A 23 -3.69 12.23 -17.10
N ALA A 24 -4.96 12.54 -17.44
CA ALA A 24 -5.99 12.77 -16.43
C ALA A 24 -6.24 11.52 -15.56
N VAL A 25 -6.31 10.34 -16.17
CA VAL A 25 -6.50 9.07 -15.44
C VAL A 25 -5.31 8.77 -14.53
N ILE A 26 -4.08 8.96 -15.00
CA ILE A 26 -2.87 8.77 -14.19
C ILE A 26 -2.89 9.68 -12.95
N GLY A 27 -3.27 10.95 -13.13
CA GLY A 27 -3.38 11.90 -12.01
C GLY A 27 -4.46 11.51 -11.00
N ALA A 28 -5.63 11.06 -11.46
CA ALA A 28 -6.72 10.61 -10.61
C ALA A 28 -6.32 9.36 -9.79
N ALA A 29 -5.65 8.39 -10.42
CA ALA A 29 -5.14 7.21 -9.76
C ALA A 29 -4.06 7.55 -8.71
N ALA A 30 -3.13 8.46 -9.04
CA ALA A 30 -2.07 8.93 -8.14
C ALA A 30 -2.62 9.59 -6.88
N LEU A 31 -3.59 10.50 -7.01
CA LEU A 31 -4.21 11.16 -5.87
C LEU A 31 -4.95 10.15 -4.97
N THR A 32 -5.74 9.26 -5.58
CA THR A 32 -6.53 8.27 -4.84
C THR A 32 -5.63 7.26 -4.12
N GLY A 33 -4.57 6.79 -4.80
CA GLY A 33 -3.54 5.94 -4.19
C GLY A 33 -2.86 6.63 -3.01
N ALA A 34 -2.51 7.92 -3.16
CA ALA A 34 -1.82 8.69 -2.13
C ALA A 34 -2.65 8.87 -0.86
N VAL A 35 -3.94 9.20 -1.00
CA VAL A 35 -4.86 9.39 0.14
C VAL A 35 -5.11 8.08 0.88
N SER A 36 -5.16 6.95 0.17
CA SER A 36 -5.42 5.64 0.75
C SER A 36 -4.16 4.86 1.13
N HIS A 37 -2.98 5.35 0.76
CA HIS A 37 -1.71 4.63 0.85
C HIS A 37 -1.72 3.25 0.17
N THR A 38 -2.43 3.13 -0.96
CA THR A 38 -2.53 1.88 -1.72
C THR A 38 -1.95 2.03 -3.12
N VAL A 39 -1.37 0.95 -3.64
CA VAL A 39 -0.86 0.87 -5.04
C VAL A 39 -1.89 0.18 -5.95
N SER A 40 -2.86 -0.53 -5.38
CA SER A 40 -3.92 -1.25 -6.12
C SER A 40 -4.78 -0.32 -6.99
N THR A 41 -4.86 0.97 -6.66
CA THR A 41 -5.57 1.97 -7.45
C THR A 41 -4.98 2.16 -8.84
N ALA A 42 -3.66 2.02 -9.01
CA ALA A 42 -3.01 2.00 -10.32
C ALA A 42 -3.50 0.81 -11.15
N VAL A 43 -3.52 -0.38 -10.54
CA VAL A 43 -3.92 -1.63 -11.20
C VAL A 43 -5.39 -1.57 -11.59
N ILE A 44 -6.27 -1.11 -10.72
CA ILE A 44 -7.70 -0.95 -11.02
C ILE A 44 -7.92 0.02 -12.20
N CYS A 45 -7.28 1.20 -12.21
CA CYS A 45 -7.39 2.14 -13.33
C CYS A 45 -6.82 1.59 -14.63
N PHE A 46 -5.73 0.82 -14.55
CA PHE A 46 -5.16 0.12 -15.70
C PHE A 46 -6.14 -0.92 -16.27
N GLU A 47 -6.70 -1.80 -15.43
CA GLU A 47 -7.68 -2.80 -15.84
C GLU A 47 -8.92 -2.15 -16.49
N LEU A 48 -9.39 -1.01 -15.95
CA LEU A 48 -10.54 -0.28 -16.49
C LEU A 48 -10.27 0.43 -17.83
N THR A 49 -9.01 0.73 -18.15
CA THR A 49 -8.64 1.42 -19.40
C THR A 49 -8.30 0.44 -20.54
N GLY A 50 -8.01 -0.82 -20.24
CA GLY A 50 -7.82 -1.89 -21.23
C GLY A 50 -6.60 -1.71 -22.16
N GLN A 51 -5.68 -0.79 -21.86
CA GLN A 51 -4.47 -0.52 -22.66
C GLN A 51 -3.20 -0.65 -21.81
N ILE A 52 -2.43 -1.72 -22.03
CA ILE A 52 -1.23 -2.09 -21.24
C ILE A 52 -0.06 -1.12 -21.40
N SER A 53 -0.03 -0.34 -22.48
CA SER A 53 1.11 0.53 -22.80
C SER A 53 1.32 1.70 -21.80
N HIS A 54 0.33 2.05 -20.97
CA HIS A 54 0.44 3.15 -19.99
C HIS A 54 0.62 2.68 -18.53
N ILE A 55 0.83 1.37 -18.30
CA ILE A 55 0.91 0.82 -16.94
C ILE A 55 2.17 1.25 -16.19
N LEU A 56 3.32 1.32 -16.87
CA LEU A 56 4.60 1.73 -16.27
C LEU A 56 4.56 3.17 -15.74
N PRO A 57 4.18 4.20 -16.53
CA PRO A 57 4.10 5.57 -16.01
C PRO A 57 3.04 5.73 -14.92
N MET A 58 1.95 4.96 -14.97
CA MET A 58 0.90 5.00 -13.93
C MET A 58 1.40 4.46 -12.58
N MET A 59 2.10 3.32 -12.59
CA MET A 59 2.65 2.71 -11.38
C MET A 59 3.70 3.63 -10.73
N VAL A 60 4.57 4.25 -11.52
CA VAL A 60 5.57 5.20 -11.01
C VAL A 60 4.89 6.41 -10.37
N ALA A 61 3.87 6.98 -11.01
CA ALA A 61 3.14 8.13 -10.46
C ALA A 61 2.48 7.81 -9.12
N VAL A 62 1.81 6.65 -8.99
CA VAL A 62 1.14 6.23 -7.75
C VAL A 62 2.15 5.95 -6.63
N ILE A 63 3.27 5.29 -6.92
CA ILE A 63 4.30 5.01 -5.91
C ILE A 63 4.90 6.32 -5.39
N LEU A 64 5.26 7.25 -6.27
CA LEU A 64 5.79 8.55 -5.87
C LEU A 64 4.78 9.34 -5.04
N ALA A 65 3.50 9.35 -5.44
CA ALA A 65 2.45 10.03 -4.69
C ALA A 65 2.25 9.41 -3.30
N ASN A 66 2.30 8.08 -3.18
CA ASN A 66 2.24 7.37 -1.89
C ASN A 66 3.46 7.67 -1.01
N MET A 67 4.66 7.74 -1.59
CA MET A 67 5.88 8.08 -0.85
C MET A 67 5.81 9.51 -0.31
N VAL A 68 5.31 10.46 -1.11
CA VAL A 68 5.08 11.83 -0.66
C VAL A 68 4.01 11.86 0.42
N ALA A 69 2.86 11.23 0.23
CA ALA A 69 1.81 11.20 1.24
C ALA A 69 2.27 10.65 2.60
N GLN A 70 3.15 9.65 2.59
CA GLN A 70 3.72 9.08 3.81
C GLN A 70 4.79 9.97 4.46
N SER A 71 5.43 10.87 3.70
CA SER A 71 6.45 11.77 4.24
C SER A 71 5.85 13.02 4.88
N LEU A 72 4.59 13.35 4.58
CA LEU A 72 3.86 14.39 5.29
C LEU A 72 3.49 13.90 6.70
N PRO A 73 3.83 14.65 7.76
CA PRO A 73 3.36 14.33 9.10
C PRO A 73 1.84 14.41 9.15
N THR A 74 1.17 13.27 9.38
CA THR A 74 -0.26 13.28 9.70
C THR A 74 -0.45 14.11 10.97
N PRO A 75 -1.34 15.13 10.98
CA PRO A 75 -1.56 15.92 12.18
C PRO A 75 -1.90 14.95 13.32
N SER A 76 -1.09 15.00 14.38
CA SER A 76 -1.34 14.24 15.60
C SER A 76 -2.75 14.61 16.05
N ARG A 77 -3.71 13.71 15.83
CA ARG A 77 -5.03 13.85 16.44
C ARG A 77 -4.76 14.12 17.92
N PRO A 78 -5.41 15.14 18.53
CA PRO A 78 -5.38 15.26 19.98
C PRO A 78 -5.75 13.87 20.50
N GLU A 79 -4.85 13.23 21.25
CA GLU A 79 -5.16 11.93 21.83
C GLU A 79 -6.48 12.10 22.57
N GLU A 80 -7.51 11.41 22.09
CA GLU A 80 -8.79 11.43 22.76
C GLU A 80 -8.51 10.97 24.20
N PRO A 81 -8.86 11.77 25.22
CA PRO A 81 -8.47 11.46 26.60
C PRO A 81 -8.95 10.08 27.11
N ASN A 82 -9.80 9.37 26.36
CA ASN A 82 -10.25 8.00 26.62
C ASN A 82 -10.35 7.10 25.36
N GLY A 83 -9.53 7.33 24.33
CA GLY A 83 -9.43 6.41 23.19
C GLY A 83 -8.64 5.12 23.55
N PRO A 84 -8.89 3.97 22.90
CA PRO A 84 -8.21 2.72 23.22
C PRO A 84 -6.69 2.90 23.08
N THR A 85 -6.00 2.77 24.22
CA THR A 85 -4.54 2.83 24.32
C THR A 85 -3.90 1.73 23.48
N GLY A 86 -3.40 2.13 22.31
CA GLY A 86 -2.49 1.35 21.47
C GLY A 86 -3.13 0.63 20.28
N PRO A 87 -2.34 0.34 19.22
CA PRO A 87 -2.82 -0.47 18.12
C PRO A 87 -3.12 -1.88 18.64
N LEU A 88 -4.29 -2.43 18.27
CA LEU A 88 -4.57 -3.85 18.44
C LEU A 88 -3.50 -4.62 17.65
N LYS A 89 -2.45 -5.07 18.36
CA LYS A 89 -1.47 -6.00 17.85
C LYS A 89 -2.28 -7.21 17.39
N GLN A 90 -2.41 -7.41 16.08
CA GLN A 90 -3.02 -8.62 15.51
C GLN A 90 -2.29 -9.79 16.17
N GLY A 91 -2.96 -10.44 17.11
CA GLY A 91 -2.42 -11.63 17.76
C GLY A 91 -2.25 -12.70 16.69
N PRO A 92 -1.28 -13.61 16.83
CA PRO A 92 -1.25 -14.79 15.98
C PRO A 92 -2.60 -15.50 16.11
N GLU A 93 -3.28 -15.66 14.98
CA GLU A 93 -4.55 -16.39 14.89
C GLU A 93 -4.39 -17.74 15.62
N PRO A 94 -5.32 -18.12 16.52
CA PRO A 94 -5.19 -19.38 17.24
C PRO A 94 -5.32 -20.54 16.26
N MET A 95 -4.22 -21.26 16.04
CA MET A 95 -4.20 -22.50 15.31
C MET A 95 -5.03 -23.53 16.09
N GLY A 96 -6.17 -23.91 15.50
CA GLY A 96 -7.03 -24.95 16.03
C GLY A 96 -6.26 -26.24 16.31
N THR A 97 -6.68 -26.88 17.40
CA THR A 97 -6.29 -28.20 17.94
C THR A 97 -5.53 -29.15 17.00
N GLN A 98 -4.24 -29.36 17.28
CA GLN A 98 -3.54 -30.64 17.10
C GLN A 98 -3.02 -31.05 18.49
N GLN A 99 -3.83 -31.75 19.29
CA GLN A 99 -3.79 -33.22 19.42
C GLN A 99 -2.49 -33.77 20.03
N SER A 100 -2.52 -33.88 21.36
CA SER A 100 -2.03 -34.98 22.21
C SER A 100 -0.82 -35.80 21.73
N SER A 101 0.29 -35.72 22.46
CA SER A 101 0.91 -36.87 23.18
C SER A 101 2.42 -36.66 23.39
N GLY A 102 2.86 -36.72 24.65
CA GLY A 102 4.23 -37.11 25.00
C GLY A 102 5.06 -36.11 25.79
N MET A 103 5.52 -36.54 26.98
CA MET A 103 6.66 -36.02 27.77
C MET A 103 6.55 -34.55 28.23
N VAL A 104 6.55 -34.17 29.50
CA VAL A 104 7.67 -34.33 30.46
C VAL A 104 7.11 -34.31 31.88
N THR A 105 6.94 -35.48 32.48
CA THR A 105 6.97 -35.67 33.94
C THR A 105 8.39 -36.12 34.29
N SER A 106 9.27 -35.18 34.61
CA SER A 106 10.53 -35.46 35.32
C SER A 106 11.21 -34.15 35.69
N GLY A 107 10.72 -33.50 36.75
CA GLY A 107 11.35 -32.29 37.29
C GLY A 107 11.06 -32.02 38.76
N MET A 108 10.30 -32.90 39.44
CA MET A 108 9.80 -32.64 40.80
C MET A 108 10.41 -33.54 41.88
N HIS A 109 11.52 -34.24 41.62
CA HIS A 109 12.08 -35.19 42.59
C HIS A 109 13.55 -34.94 42.94
N GLN A 110 13.90 -33.69 43.25
CA GLN A 110 15.25 -33.37 43.73
C GLN A 110 15.30 -32.21 44.74
N ALA A 111 14.32 -32.15 45.65
CA ALA A 111 14.27 -31.14 46.71
C ALA A 111 14.00 -31.70 48.12
N TYR A 112 14.29 -32.99 48.37
CA TYR A 112 14.25 -33.59 49.70
C TYR A 112 15.36 -34.62 49.85
N HIS A 113 16.52 -34.22 50.38
CA HIS A 113 17.41 -35.00 51.25
C HIS A 113 18.75 -34.27 51.42
N HIS A 114 18.80 -33.28 52.31
CA HIS A 114 19.95 -32.98 53.18
C HIS A 114 19.52 -31.92 54.21
N GLY A 115 19.44 -32.32 55.47
CA GLY A 115 19.02 -31.50 56.61
C GLY A 115 18.32 -32.35 57.65
#